data_AF-A0A7X8PS99-F1
#
_entry.id   AF-A0A7X8PS99-F1
#
_cell.length_a   1.000
_cell.length_b   1.000
_cell.length_c   1.000
_cell.angle_alpha   90.00
_cell.angle_beta   90.00
_cell.angle_gamma   90.00
#
_symmetry.space_group_name_H-M   'P 1'
#
loop_
_entity.id
_entity.type
_entity.pdbx_description
1 polymer ?
#
loop_
_entity_poly.entity_id
_entity_poly.type
_entity_poly.pdbx_seq_one_letter_code
_entity_poly.pdbx_strand_id
1 'polypeptide(L)'
;YKPQELDQAVDICAELLEMYERCGIKVIRIGLQPTDNISEGDSDVAAGPFHPAFRQLVESRLALKRIEEAIMSQGLQKAREIIIHTGISNISNVVGQKKSNISYLKNRYGFERIKVMPGEGTSGDISCTAISWAVFHGDK
;
A
#
# COMPACT_ATOMS: atom_id res chain seq x y z
N TYR A 1 -16.31 -1.36 -26.87
CA TYR A 1 -15.97 -1.72 -25.48
C TYR A 1 -14.67 -0.99 -25.12
N LYS A 2 -14.63 -0.22 -24.03
CA LYS A 2 -13.39 0.40 -23.54
C LYS A 2 -12.86 -0.47 -22.38
N PRO A 3 -11.65 -1.01 -22.48
CA PRO A 3 -11.06 -1.77 -21.38
C PRO A 3 -10.92 -0.89 -20.14
N GLN A 4 -11.03 -1.51 -18.96
CA GLN A 4 -10.82 -0.83 -17.69
C GLN A 4 -9.37 -0.36 -17.56
N GLU A 5 -9.16 0.84 -17.02
CA GLU A 5 -7.81 1.34 -16.74
C GLU A 5 -7.20 0.55 -15.57
N LEU A 6 -5.88 0.32 -15.61
CA LEU A 6 -5.15 -0.43 -14.57
C LEU A 6 -5.42 0.11 -13.16
N ASP A 7 -5.42 1.44 -13.01
CA ASP A 7 -5.62 2.09 -11.72
C ASP A 7 -7.01 1.79 -11.13
N GLN A 8 -8.04 1.81 -11.98
CA GLN A 8 -9.41 1.49 -11.58
C GLN A 8 -9.56 0.03 -11.15
N ALA A 9 -8.89 -0.88 -11.86
CA ALA A 9 -8.88 -2.29 -11.49
C ALA A 9 -8.16 -2.52 -10.15
N VAL A 10 -7.04 -1.82 -9.94
CA VAL A 10 -6.30 -1.85 -8.67
C VAL A 10 -7.17 -1.35 -7.51
N ASP A 11 -7.92 -0.26 -7.69
CA ASP A 11 -8.79 0.30 -6.66
C ASP A 11 -9.90 -0.65 -6.22
N ILE A 12 -10.63 -1.21 -7.19
CA ILE A 12 -11.71 -2.17 -6.91
C ILE A 12 -11.15 -3.41 -6.22
N CYS A 13 -10.02 -3.95 -6.71
CA CYS A 13 -9.40 -5.11 -6.09
C CYS A 13 -8.91 -4.82 -4.67
N ALA A 14 -8.46 -3.61 -4.36
CA ALA A 14 -8.04 -3.24 -3.01
C ALA A 14 -9.23 -3.24 -2.04
N GLU A 15 -10.39 -2.75 -2.46
CA GLU A 15 -11.63 -2.76 -1.66
C GLU A 15 -12.12 -4.19 -1.42
N LEU A 16 -12.10 -5.02 -2.46
CA LEU A 16 -12.47 -6.43 -2.32
C LEU A 16 -11.51 -7.18 -1.39
N LEU A 17 -10.20 -6.96 -1.53
CA LEU A 17 -9.20 -7.56 -0.67
C LEU A 17 -9.46 -7.19 0.80
N GLU A 18 -9.70 -5.91 1.07
CA GLU A 18 -10.03 -5.45 2.42
C GLU A 18 -11.29 -6.11 2.97
N MET A 19 -12.35 -6.19 2.17
CA MET A 19 -13.60 -6.82 2.56
C MET A 19 -13.39 -8.30 2.92
N TYR A 20 -12.65 -9.05 2.10
CA TYR A 20 -12.35 -10.46 2.40
C TYR A 20 -11.50 -10.61 3.66
N GLU A 21 -10.46 -9.78 3.84
CA GLU A 21 -9.62 -9.80 5.05
C GLU A 21 -10.44 -9.52 6.31
N ARG A 22 -11.36 -8.54 6.28
CA ARG A 22 -12.26 -8.23 7.41
C ARG A 22 -13.20 -9.38 7.76
N CYS A 23 -13.57 -10.21 6.78
CA CYS A 23 -14.34 -11.44 6.99
C CYS A 23 -13.48 -12.64 7.43
N GLY A 24 -12.17 -12.46 7.62
CA GLY A 24 -11.24 -13.55 7.93
C GLY A 24 -10.96 -14.48 6.75
N ILE A 25 -11.30 -14.07 5.53
CA ILE A 25 -11.13 -14.86 4.31
C ILE A 25 -9.77 -14.57 3.69
N LYS A 26 -8.92 -15.59 3.62
CA LYS A 26 -7.59 -15.49 3.02
C LYS A 26 -7.69 -15.51 1.49
N VAL A 27 -7.37 -14.39 0.85
CA VAL A 27 -7.22 -14.30 -0.62
C VAL A 27 -5.91 -14.95 -1.06
N ILE A 28 -6.00 -16.07 -1.78
CA ILE A 28 -4.81 -16.85 -2.19
C ILE A 28 -4.12 -16.31 -3.45
N ARG A 29 -4.88 -15.65 -4.36
CA ARG A 29 -4.39 -15.16 -5.64
C ARG A 29 -5.14 -13.90 -6.07
N ILE A 30 -4.39 -12.92 -6.61
CA ILE A 30 -4.88 -11.69 -7.22
C ILE A 30 -4.13 -11.50 -8.54
N GLY A 31 -4.85 -11.30 -9.63
CA GLY A 31 -4.29 -11.22 -10.98
C GLY A 31 -4.25 -12.57 -11.71
N LEU A 32 -3.87 -12.51 -12.99
CA LEU A 32 -3.76 -13.69 -13.86
C LEU A 32 -2.46 -14.45 -13.57
N GLN A 33 -2.51 -15.77 -13.74
CA GLN A 33 -1.29 -16.58 -13.75
C GLN A 33 -0.54 -16.30 -15.06
N PRO A 34 0.75 -15.91 -15.01
CA PRO A 34 1.54 -15.84 -16.23
C PRO A 34 1.71 -17.26 -16.78
N THR A 35 1.16 -17.49 -17.96
CA THR A 35 1.55 -18.59 -18.86
C THR A 35 2.48 -18.02 -19.92
N ASP A 36 3.30 -18.86 -20.57
CA ASP A 36 4.32 -18.40 -21.53
C ASP A 36 3.77 -17.49 -22.64
N ASN A 37 2.49 -17.65 -23.03
CA ASN A 37 1.78 -16.80 -24.01
C ASN A 37 1.31 -15.42 -23.50
N ILE A 38 1.51 -15.07 -22.23
CA ILE A 38 1.00 -13.82 -21.60
C ILE A 38 2.15 -12.91 -21.16
N SER A 39 3.40 -13.33 -21.36
CA SER A 39 4.59 -12.55 -21.02
C SER A 39 4.98 -11.64 -22.18
N GLU A 40 5.30 -10.38 -21.87
CA GLU A 40 5.59 -9.25 -22.76
C GLU A 40 6.14 -9.62 -24.15
N GLY A 41 5.41 -9.26 -25.22
CA GLY A 41 5.89 -9.31 -26.61
C GLY A 41 4.83 -9.71 -27.63
N ASP A 42 4.05 -10.76 -27.33
CA ASP A 42 3.02 -11.33 -28.23
C ASP A 42 1.86 -11.93 -27.42
N SER A 43 1.13 -11.09 -26.67
CA SER A 43 0.09 -11.59 -25.77
C SER A 43 -1.25 -11.82 -26.48
N ASP A 44 -1.82 -13.02 -26.33
CA ASP A 44 -3.24 -13.37 -26.56
C ASP A 44 -4.23 -12.57 -25.68
N VAL A 45 -3.76 -11.56 -24.93
CA VAL A 45 -4.58 -10.65 -24.14
C VAL A 45 -5.20 -9.62 -25.07
N ALA A 46 -6.39 -9.93 -25.58
CA ALA A 46 -7.12 -9.08 -26.52
C ALA A 46 -7.44 -7.66 -25.98
N ALA A 47 -7.52 -7.50 -24.65
CA ALA A 47 -7.61 -6.22 -23.95
C ALA A 47 -7.68 -6.42 -22.42
N GLY A 48 -7.20 -5.44 -21.64
CA GLY A 48 -7.38 -5.36 -20.18
C GLY A 48 -6.09 -5.08 -19.42
N PRO A 49 -6.16 -4.68 -18.13
CA PRO A 49 -5.00 -4.31 -17.35
C PRO A 49 -4.22 -5.54 -16.89
N PHE A 50 -3.29 -6.01 -17.71
CA PHE A 50 -2.29 -6.98 -17.31
C PHE A 50 -1.08 -6.27 -16.71
N HIS A 51 -0.67 -6.68 -15.51
CA HIS A 51 0.58 -6.24 -14.91
C HIS A 51 1.22 -7.41 -14.14
N PRO A 52 2.50 -7.76 -14.40
CA PRO A 52 3.16 -8.87 -13.72
C PRO A 52 3.14 -8.78 -12.18
N ALA A 53 3.16 -7.55 -11.65
CA ALA A 53 3.09 -7.27 -10.22
C ALA A 53 1.70 -6.79 -9.74
N PHE A 54 0.60 -7.16 -10.42
CA PHE A 54 -0.75 -6.65 -10.13
C PHE A 54 -1.15 -6.81 -8.66
N ARG A 55 -0.89 -7.98 -8.04
CA ARG A 55 -1.13 -8.20 -6.61
C ARG A 55 -0.46 -7.16 -5.72
N GLN A 56 0.81 -6.83 -6.00
CA GLN A 56 1.56 -5.85 -5.21
C GLN A 56 0.96 -4.44 -5.37
N LEU A 57 0.47 -4.08 -6.56
CA LEU A 57 -0.23 -2.81 -6.77
C LEU A 57 -1.51 -2.73 -5.92
N VAL A 58 -2.28 -3.81 -5.88
CA VAL A 58 -3.50 -3.93 -5.07
C VAL A 58 -3.19 -3.83 -3.57
N GLU A 59 -2.24 -4.62 -3.08
CA GLU A 59 -1.85 -4.60 -1.66
C GLU A 59 -1.23 -3.24 -1.26
N SER A 60 -0.46 -2.61 -2.15
CA SER A 60 0.09 -1.27 -1.92
C SER A 60 -0.98 -0.17 -1.90
N ARG A 61 -2.01 -0.26 -2.75
CA ARG A 61 -3.17 0.63 -2.71
C ARG A 61 -3.96 0.47 -1.42
N LEU A 62 -4.18 -0.76 -0.97
CA LEU A 62 -4.83 -1.03 0.31
C LEU A 62 -4.01 -0.49 1.49
N ALA A 63 -2.69 -0.69 1.50
CA ALA A 63 -1.82 -0.13 2.51
C ALA A 63 -1.90 1.41 2.54
N LEU A 64 -1.97 2.08 1.38
CA LEU A 64 -2.14 3.52 1.30
C LEU A 64 -3.45 3.98 1.96
N LYS A 65 -4.58 3.33 1.65
CA LYS A 65 -5.89 3.64 2.24
C LYS A 65 -5.83 3.56 3.78
N ARG A 66 -5.23 2.48 4.33
CA ARG A 66 -5.04 2.31 5.78
C ARG A 66 -4.15 3.38 6.41
N ILE A 67 -3.08 3.80 5.73
CA ILE A 67 -2.22 4.90 6.21
C ILE A 67 -3.01 6.20 6.29
N GLU A 68 -3.81 6.52 5.27
CA GLU A 68 -4.64 7.72 5.29
C GLU A 68 -5.67 7.69 6.41
N GLU A 69 -6.34 6.56 6.64
CA GLU A 69 -7.26 6.37 7.75
C GLU A 69 -6.57 6.57 9.11
N ALA A 70 -5.37 6.02 9.28
CA ALA A 70 -4.57 6.21 10.50
C ALA A 70 -4.18 7.68 10.70
N ILE A 71 -3.69 8.36 9.65
CA ILE A 71 -3.35 9.79 9.70
C ILE A 71 -4.58 10.62 10.10
N MET A 72 -5.73 10.32 9.49
CA MET A 72 -6.96 11.08 9.73
C MET A 72 -7.51 10.88 11.13
N SER A 73 -7.60 9.63 11.59
CA SER A 73 -8.11 9.28 12.91
C SER A 73 -7.23 9.79 14.05
N GLN A 74 -5.92 9.90 13.84
CA GLN A 74 -4.95 10.38 14.83
C GLN A 74 -4.67 11.89 14.75
N GLY A 75 -5.28 12.61 13.81
CA GLY A 75 -5.08 14.05 13.67
C GLY A 75 -3.68 14.45 13.18
N LEU A 76 -3.01 13.58 12.43
CA LEU A 76 -1.61 13.77 11.99
C LEU A 76 -1.46 14.59 10.71
N GLN A 77 -2.54 15.10 10.12
CA GLN A 77 -2.52 15.80 8.82
C GLN A 77 -1.62 17.05 8.83
N LYS A 78 -1.40 17.65 10.01
CA LYS A 78 -0.57 18.85 10.20
C LYS A 78 0.82 18.54 10.76
N ALA A 79 1.16 17.28 10.98
CA ALA A 79 2.51 16.91 11.42
C ALA A 79 3.52 17.26 10.31
N ARG A 80 4.73 17.69 10.68
CA ARG A 80 5.82 17.88 9.70
C ARG A 80 6.49 16.56 9.34
N GLU A 81 6.58 15.65 10.32
CA GLU A 81 7.23 14.36 10.17
C GLU A 81 6.42 13.25 10.86
N ILE A 82 6.33 12.09 10.20
CA ILE A 82 5.62 10.92 10.73
C ILE A 82 6.46 9.64 10.63
N ILE A 83 6.16 8.68 11.51
CA ILE A 83 6.63 7.30 11.43
C ILE A 83 5.43 6.40 11.19
N ILE A 84 5.53 5.55 10.16
CA ILE A 84 4.56 4.51 9.85
C ILE A 84 5.13 3.20 10.38
N HIS A 85 4.44 2.58 11.33
CA HIS A 85 4.77 1.27 11.86
C HIS A 85 3.93 0.21 11.16
N THR A 86 4.57 -0.86 10.68
CA THR A 86 3.88 -2.01 10.08
C THR A 86 4.71 -3.28 10.23
N GLY A 87 4.12 -4.45 9.98
CA GLY A 87 4.87 -5.71 9.94
C GLY A 87 5.94 -5.73 8.84
N ILE A 88 7.05 -6.44 9.08
CA ILE A 88 8.20 -6.47 8.16
C ILE A 88 7.80 -6.88 6.74
N SER A 89 6.93 -7.88 6.61
CA SER A 89 6.42 -8.38 5.33
C SER A 89 5.60 -7.33 4.54
N ASN A 90 5.06 -6.32 5.21
CA ASN A 90 4.20 -5.30 4.62
C ASN A 90 4.93 -4.00 4.26
N ILE A 91 6.21 -3.86 4.62
CA ILE A 91 7.00 -2.64 4.36
C ILE A 91 7.00 -2.28 2.87
N SER A 92 7.15 -3.27 1.98
CA SER A 92 7.17 -3.02 0.54
C SER A 92 5.84 -2.43 0.04
N ASN A 93 4.72 -2.93 0.56
CA ASN A 93 3.38 -2.45 0.19
C ASN A 93 3.13 -1.04 0.75
N VAL A 94 3.56 -0.76 1.99
CA VAL A 94 3.49 0.57 2.60
C VAL A 94 4.33 1.59 1.84
N VAL A 95 5.56 1.25 1.45
CA VAL A 95 6.43 2.14 0.67
C VAL A 95 5.89 2.33 -0.74
N GLY A 96 5.35 1.27 -1.33
CA GLY A 96 4.87 1.22 -2.70
C GLY A 96 5.99 1.15 -3.74
N GLN A 97 5.64 0.69 -4.95
CA GLN A 97 6.59 0.58 -6.06
C GLN A 97 7.17 1.95 -6.38
N LYS A 98 8.49 2.02 -6.55
CA LYS A 98 9.20 3.30 -6.78
C LYS A 98 8.88 4.37 -5.73
N LYS A 99 8.54 3.95 -4.49
CA LYS A 99 8.13 4.83 -3.38
C LYS A 99 6.86 5.64 -3.69
N SER A 100 5.93 5.08 -4.47
CA SER A 100 4.68 5.74 -4.88
C SER A 100 3.87 6.28 -3.70
N ASN A 101 3.66 5.45 -2.67
CA ASN A 101 2.87 5.82 -1.50
C ASN A 101 3.56 6.92 -0.67
N ILE A 102 4.87 6.80 -0.47
CA ILE A 102 5.65 7.84 0.23
C ILE A 102 5.55 9.17 -0.51
N SER A 103 5.68 9.15 -1.84
CA SER A 103 5.60 10.36 -2.66
C SER A 103 4.20 10.97 -2.63
N TYR A 104 3.16 10.13 -2.72
CA TYR A 104 1.78 10.54 -2.57
C TYR A 104 1.52 11.22 -1.22
N LEU A 105 1.92 10.59 -0.11
CA LEU A 105 1.68 11.11 1.24
C LEU A 105 2.40 12.44 1.48
N LYS A 106 3.65 12.57 0.99
CA LYS A 106 4.39 13.84 1.05
C LYS A 106 3.66 14.94 0.27
N ASN A 107 3.21 14.64 -0.94
CA ASN A 107 2.54 15.62 -1.79
C ASN A 107 1.16 16.02 -1.24
N ARG A 108 0.41 15.08 -0.67
CA ARG A 108 -0.95 15.31 -0.17
C ARG A 108 -1.00 16.02 1.18
N TYR A 109 -0.11 15.66 2.11
CA TYR A 109 -0.13 16.18 3.48
C TYR A 109 1.02 17.16 3.78
N GLY A 110 1.98 17.32 2.87
CA GLY A 110 3.11 18.22 3.07
C GLY A 110 4.17 17.70 4.04
N PHE A 111 4.23 16.38 4.29
CA PHE A 111 5.23 15.79 5.17
C PHE A 111 6.66 16.00 4.63
N GLU A 112 7.54 16.55 5.46
CA GLU A 112 8.96 16.70 5.14
C GLU A 112 9.67 15.35 5.20
N ARG A 113 9.35 14.55 6.23
CA ARG A 113 9.93 13.23 6.48
C ARG A 113 8.85 12.20 6.80
N ILE A 114 8.97 11.05 6.16
CA ILE A 114 8.20 9.85 6.46
C ILE A 114 9.21 8.73 6.68
N LYS A 115 9.15 8.09 7.84
CA LYS A 115 9.90 6.86 8.13
C LYS A 115 8.94 5.68 8.13
N VAL A 116 9.39 4.53 7.64
CA VAL A 116 8.65 3.27 7.74
C VAL A 116 9.49 2.33 8.58
N MET A 117 8.91 1.79 9.65
CA MET A 117 9.61 0.96 10.61
C MET A 117 8.81 -0.31 10.94
N PRO A 118 9.47 -1.42 11.27
CA PRO A 118 8.80 -2.56 11.87
C PRO A 118 8.02 -2.15 13.12
N GLY A 119 6.77 -2.59 13.22
CA GLY A 119 5.96 -2.51 14.45
C GLY A 119 5.71 -3.89 15.05
N GLU A 120 5.24 -3.94 16.29
CA GLU A 120 4.92 -5.20 16.99
C GLU A 120 3.60 -5.87 16.52
N GLY A 121 2.93 -5.30 15.51
CA GLY A 121 1.64 -5.77 14.98
C GLY A 121 1.75 -6.90 13.94
N THR A 122 0.59 -7.44 13.58
CA THR A 122 0.46 -8.53 12.60
C THR A 122 0.68 -8.05 11.15
N SER A 123 0.79 -9.00 10.21
CA SER A 123 0.89 -8.71 8.77
C SER A 123 -0.38 -8.04 8.25
N GLY A 124 -0.41 -6.71 8.25
CA GLY A 124 -1.54 -5.90 7.78
C GLY A 124 -1.82 -4.69 8.67
N ASP A 125 -1.37 -4.73 9.92
CA ASP A 125 -1.51 -3.63 10.87
C ASP A 125 -0.61 -2.46 10.45
N ILE A 126 -1.21 -1.26 10.47
CA ILE A 126 -0.53 -0.01 10.16
C ILE A 126 -0.93 0.98 11.24
N SER A 127 0.06 1.57 11.90
CA SER A 127 -0.13 2.71 12.80
C SER A 127 0.81 3.83 12.43
N CYS A 128 0.40 5.07 12.71
CA CYS A 128 1.20 6.25 12.50
C CYS A 128 1.50 6.93 13.83
N THR A 129 2.64 7.61 13.91
CA THR A 129 2.98 8.49 15.03
C THR A 129 3.67 9.74 14.49
N ALA A 130 3.47 10.89 15.16
CA ALA A 130 4.29 12.07 14.89
C ALA A 130 5.69 11.87 15.46
N ILE A 131 6.70 12.39 14.76
CA ILE A 131 8.05 12.44 15.32
C ILE A 131 8.09 13.55 16.38
N SER A 132 7.94 13.17 17.65
CA SER A 132 8.26 14.02 18.79
C SER A 132 9.76 14.00 19.04
N TRP A 133 10.34 15.15 19.41
CA TRP A 133 11.75 15.29 19.77
C TRP A 133 12.20 14.30 20.87
N ALA A 134 11.26 13.81 21.69
CA ALA A 134 11.51 12.82 22.74
C ALA A 134 11.95 11.44 22.21
N VAL A 135 11.55 11.03 21.00
CA VAL A 135 11.87 9.70 20.43
C VAL A 135 13.34 9.59 20.00
N PHE A 136 14.05 10.72 19.84
CA PHE A 136 15.48 10.72 19.52
C PHE A 136 16.40 10.54 20.74
N HIS A 137 15.88 10.59 21.97
CA HIS A 137 16.67 10.56 23.21
C HIS A 137 16.20 9.51 24.24
N GLY A 138 16.02 8.26 23.81
CA GLY A 138 16.09 7.08 24.70
C GLY A 138 17.11 6.11 24.08
N ASP A 139 18.10 5.56 24.77
CA ASP A 139 18.46 5.48 26.18
C ASP A 139 19.98 5.73 26.31
N LYS A 140 20.41 6.35 27.41
CA LYS A 140 21.81 6.31 27.86
C LYS A 140 22.02 5.10 28.75
#